data_AF-A0A497IZB9-F1
#
_entry.id   AF-A0A497IZB9-F1
#
_cell.length_a   1.000
_cell.length_b   1.000
_cell.length_c   1.000
_cell.angle_alpha   90.00
_cell.angle_beta   90.00
_cell.angle_gamma   90.00
#
_symmetry.space_group_name_H-M   'P 1'
#
loop_
_entity.id
_entity.type
_entity.pdbx_description
1 polymer ?
#
loop_
_entity_poly.entity_id
_entity_poly.type
_entity_poly.pdbx_seq_one_letter_code
_entity_poly.pdbx_strand_id
1 'polypeptide(L)'
;MVILEEETSKARKESVHQQAERHALYIIIDAVFGLALGLGAFSLTDIPLRNGHDLFLAVSFFAFSYFVISMSWMALRPFFKEYIVYGSINGFLFITGFFIAILPVSMRLIMMQYLKQTSLAILEASLMLYPLCMAVISMNMGVFSFAFSKQSWKTIPWDDLTHLLSEGVGSFVMGIIFLISVFIPLERTLADVLPFNVLSKLPPVEWIPFKVVFWFLGGIALAGPAVLITNLILRFRRPKD
;
A
#
# COMPACT_ATOMS: atom_id res chain seq x y z
N MET A 1 -7.33 -31.24 35.07
CA MET A 1 -7.81 -29.85 34.86
C MET A 1 -6.62 -28.87 34.89
N VAL A 2 -5.54 -29.22 34.20
CA VAL A 2 -4.25 -28.48 34.13
C VAL A 2 -4.09 -27.83 32.74
N ILE A 3 -5.01 -28.12 31.83
CA ILE A 3 -5.04 -27.63 30.44
C ILE A 3 -5.42 -26.13 30.38
N LEU A 4 -6.00 -25.56 31.44
CA LEU A 4 -6.34 -24.13 31.52
C LEU A 4 -5.19 -23.25 32.03
N GLU A 5 -4.09 -23.83 32.54
CA GLU A 5 -2.91 -23.06 32.98
C GLU A 5 -1.82 -23.00 31.90
N GLU A 6 -1.77 -23.92 30.94
CA GLU A 6 -0.76 -23.88 29.87
C GLU A 6 -1.00 -22.80 28.80
N GLU A 7 -2.22 -22.27 28.69
CA GLU A 7 -2.51 -21.05 27.90
C GLU A 7 -1.80 -19.79 28.46
N THR A 8 -1.17 -19.88 29.64
CA THR A 8 -0.45 -18.76 30.27
C THR A 8 1.04 -18.63 29.92
N SER A 9 1.62 -19.43 29.02
CA SER A 9 3.09 -19.52 28.94
C SER A 9 3.85 -18.61 27.96
N LYS A 10 3.37 -18.23 26.76
CA LYS A 10 4.28 -17.63 25.75
C LYS A 10 3.80 -16.47 24.87
N ALA A 11 2.66 -15.86 25.14
CA ALA A 11 2.44 -14.46 24.76
C ALA A 11 2.90 -13.60 25.96
N ARG A 12 3.98 -12.84 25.78
CA ARG A 12 4.48 -11.85 26.74
C ARG A 12 3.27 -11.10 27.31
N LYS A 13 2.94 -11.26 28.61
CA LYS A 13 1.80 -10.56 29.26
C LYS A 13 1.93 -9.08 28.95
N GLU A 14 1.16 -8.62 27.97
CA GLU A 14 1.11 -7.24 27.55
C GLU A 14 0.67 -6.43 28.76
N SER A 15 1.35 -5.32 29.06
CA SER A 15 0.93 -4.50 30.19
C SER A 15 -0.44 -3.89 29.89
N VAL A 16 -1.25 -3.64 30.93
CA VAL A 16 -2.55 -2.95 30.76
C VAL A 16 -2.39 -1.64 29.99
N HIS A 17 -1.25 -0.95 30.20
CA HIS A 17 -0.90 0.27 29.47
C HIS A 17 -0.70 0.02 27.97
N GLN A 18 0.06 -1.02 27.60
CA GLN A 18 0.27 -1.39 26.18
C GLN A 18 -1.02 -1.82 25.49
N GLN A 19 -1.88 -2.56 26.19
CA GLN A 19 -3.18 -2.97 25.66
C GLN A 19 -4.10 -1.75 25.41
N ALA A 20 -4.12 -0.80 26.35
CA ALA A 20 -4.87 0.45 26.19
C ALA A 20 -4.32 1.32 25.05
N GLU A 21 -2.99 1.44 24.95
CA GLU A 21 -2.32 2.18 23.86
C GLU A 21 -2.64 1.55 22.50
N ARG A 22 -2.55 0.22 22.36
CA ARG A 22 -2.93 -0.49 21.14
C ARG A 22 -4.39 -0.24 20.77
N HIS A 23 -5.30 -0.27 21.74
CA HIS A 23 -6.72 -0.04 21.49
C HIS A 23 -6.97 1.41 21.00
N ALA A 24 -6.34 2.40 21.64
CA ALA A 24 -6.42 3.79 21.19
C ALA A 24 -5.86 3.98 19.78
N LEU A 25 -4.70 3.38 19.47
CA LEU A 25 -4.11 3.41 18.14
C LEU A 25 -5.01 2.76 17.09
N TYR A 26 -5.61 1.62 17.41
CA TYR A 26 -6.56 0.95 16.53
C TYR A 26 -7.74 1.86 16.18
N ILE A 27 -8.34 2.53 17.18
CA ILE A 27 -9.45 3.48 16.97
C ILE A 27 -9.01 4.65 16.07
N ILE A 28 -7.84 5.23 16.34
CA ILE A 28 -7.32 6.36 15.55
C ILE A 28 -7.11 5.94 14.10
N ILE A 29 -6.52 4.78 13.88
CA ILE A 29 -6.24 4.27 12.53
C ILE A 29 -7.55 3.94 11.80
N ASP A 30 -8.50 3.24 12.44
CA ASP A 30 -9.82 2.98 11.85
C ASP A 30 -10.53 4.29 11.46
N ALA A 31 -10.46 5.31 12.30
CA ALA A 31 -11.00 6.63 12.00
C ALA A 31 -10.31 7.29 10.80
N VAL A 32 -8.97 7.22 10.72
CA VAL A 32 -8.20 7.77 9.59
C VAL A 32 -8.58 7.11 8.27
N PHE A 33 -8.68 5.78 8.25
CA PHE A 33 -9.10 5.04 7.05
C PHE A 33 -10.54 5.38 6.65
N GLY A 34 -11.47 5.39 7.61
CA GLY A 34 -12.86 5.78 7.35
C GLY A 34 -12.99 7.21 6.83
N LEU A 35 -12.25 8.15 7.41
CA LEU A 35 -12.18 9.54 6.94
C LEU A 35 -11.56 9.64 5.56
N ALA A 36 -10.49 8.91 5.25
CA ALA A 36 -9.88 8.91 3.92
C ALA A 36 -10.86 8.42 2.84
N LEU A 37 -11.61 7.36 3.12
CA LEU A 37 -12.68 6.88 2.22
C LEU A 37 -13.79 7.93 2.07
N GLY A 38 -14.22 8.55 3.17
CA GLY A 38 -15.22 9.62 3.16
C GLY A 38 -14.77 10.85 2.38
N LEU A 39 -13.52 11.28 2.53
CA LEU A 39 -12.90 12.37 1.77
C LEU A 39 -12.78 12.01 0.29
N GLY A 40 -12.46 10.76 -0.04
CA GLY A 40 -12.47 10.27 -1.41
C GLY A 40 -13.86 10.37 -2.03
N ALA A 41 -14.89 9.93 -1.32
CA ALA A 41 -16.27 10.01 -1.81
C ALA A 41 -16.74 11.48 -1.95
N PHE A 42 -16.43 12.32 -0.95
CA PHE A 42 -16.73 13.75 -0.98
C PHE A 42 -15.99 14.46 -2.11
N SER A 43 -14.78 14.03 -2.48
CA SER A 43 -14.04 14.62 -3.59
C SER A 43 -14.75 14.50 -4.94
N LEU A 44 -15.70 13.55 -5.08
CA LEU A 44 -16.51 13.38 -6.29
C LEU A 44 -17.57 14.47 -6.48
N THR A 45 -18.04 15.12 -5.42
CA THR A 45 -19.18 16.06 -5.51
C THR A 45 -18.79 17.41 -6.13
N ASP A 46 -17.50 17.73 -6.12
CA ASP A 46 -16.96 19.03 -6.56
C ASP A 46 -16.20 18.92 -7.90
N ILE A 47 -16.52 17.88 -8.67
CA ILE A 47 -15.92 17.65 -9.99
C ILE A 47 -16.81 18.29 -11.06
N PRO A 48 -16.27 19.19 -11.92
CA PRO A 48 -17.03 19.77 -13.01
C PRO A 48 -17.24 18.72 -14.12
N LEU A 49 -18.32 17.95 -14.04
CA LEU A 49 -18.68 16.93 -15.03
C LEU A 49 -19.27 17.59 -16.28
N ARG A 50 -18.59 17.47 -17.43
CA ARG A 50 -19.05 18.04 -18.71
C ARG A 50 -19.58 16.99 -19.67
N ASN A 51 -19.14 15.74 -19.52
CA ASN A 51 -19.55 14.62 -20.36
C ASN A 51 -19.47 13.28 -19.59
N GLY A 52 -19.93 12.20 -20.22
CA GLY A 52 -19.90 10.86 -19.61
C GLY A 52 -18.47 10.30 -19.42
N HIS A 53 -17.49 10.78 -20.19
CA HIS A 53 -16.10 10.39 -20.03
C HIS A 53 -15.51 10.94 -18.72
N ASP A 54 -15.82 12.18 -18.36
CA ASP A 54 -15.42 12.80 -17.10
C ASP A 54 -15.99 12.04 -15.90
N LEU A 55 -17.25 11.61 -15.99
CA LEU A 55 -17.91 10.79 -14.96
C LEU A 55 -17.22 9.43 -14.83
N PHE A 56 -16.97 8.75 -15.94
CA PHE A 56 -16.29 7.45 -15.94
C PHE A 56 -14.89 7.55 -15.33
N LEU A 57 -14.15 8.60 -15.69
CA LEU A 57 -12.81 8.87 -15.16
C LEU A 57 -12.86 9.11 -13.64
N ALA A 58 -13.73 10.01 -13.18
CA ALA A 58 -13.93 10.30 -11.76
C ALA A 58 -14.28 9.05 -10.93
N VAL A 59 -15.26 8.26 -11.39
CA VAL A 59 -15.67 7.02 -10.72
C VAL A 59 -14.54 6.00 -10.72
N SER A 60 -13.78 5.86 -11.80
CA SER A 60 -12.66 4.91 -11.88
C SER A 60 -11.53 5.28 -10.92
N PHE A 61 -11.16 6.57 -10.84
CA PHE A 61 -10.15 7.05 -9.91
C PHE A 61 -10.59 6.85 -8.45
N PHE A 62 -11.86 7.14 -8.14
CA PHE A 62 -12.40 6.90 -6.80
C PHE A 62 -12.44 5.40 -6.47
N ALA A 63 -12.97 4.56 -7.35
CA ALA A 63 -13.06 3.11 -7.12
C ALA A 63 -11.69 2.49 -6.87
N PHE A 64 -10.67 2.92 -7.63
CA PHE A 64 -9.30 2.48 -7.44
C PHE A 64 -8.71 2.97 -6.10
N SER A 65 -8.94 4.24 -5.74
CA SER A 65 -8.50 4.78 -4.44
C SER A 65 -9.17 4.07 -3.26
N TYR A 66 -10.48 3.84 -3.37
CA TYR A 66 -11.28 3.09 -2.40
C TYR A 66 -10.72 1.67 -2.23
N PHE A 67 -10.43 0.99 -3.35
CA PHE A 67 -9.87 -0.35 -3.34
C PHE A 67 -8.52 -0.38 -2.61
N VAL A 68 -7.60 0.54 -2.96
CA VAL A 68 -6.28 0.63 -2.32
C VAL A 68 -6.38 0.88 -0.82
N ILE A 69 -7.20 1.85 -0.40
CA ILE A 69 -7.39 2.19 1.02
C ILE A 69 -8.02 1.00 1.77
N SER A 70 -9.04 0.36 1.18
CA SER A 70 -9.71 -0.79 1.79
C SER A 70 -8.79 -2.00 1.92
N MET A 71 -8.02 -2.32 0.88
CA MET A 71 -7.03 -3.40 0.93
C MET A 71 -5.93 -3.12 1.95
N SER A 72 -5.45 -1.88 2.02
CA SER A 72 -4.46 -1.47 3.02
C SER A 72 -5.01 -1.59 4.44
N TRP A 73 -6.28 -1.24 4.65
CA TRP A 73 -6.95 -1.46 5.93
C TRP A 73 -7.01 -2.96 6.27
N MET A 74 -7.40 -3.79 5.29
CA MET A 74 -7.58 -5.24 5.50
C MET A 74 -6.26 -5.92 5.84
N ALA A 75 -5.18 -5.48 5.20
CA ALA A 75 -3.83 -5.92 5.53
C ALA A 75 -3.40 -5.45 6.93
N LEU A 76 -3.78 -4.24 7.35
CA LEU A 76 -3.32 -3.66 8.61
C LEU A 76 -4.09 -4.17 9.85
N ARG A 77 -5.38 -4.51 9.70
CA ARG A 77 -6.25 -4.87 10.83
C ARG A 77 -5.75 -6.06 11.66
N PRO A 78 -5.25 -7.18 11.09
CA PRO A 78 -4.75 -8.31 11.88
C PRO A 78 -3.64 -7.91 12.86
N PHE A 79 -2.81 -6.93 12.50
CA PHE A 79 -1.71 -6.44 13.34
C PHE A 79 -2.20 -5.87 14.68
N PHE A 80 -3.41 -5.30 14.74
CA PHE A 80 -3.97 -4.75 15.97
C PHE A 80 -4.68 -5.78 16.85
N LYS A 81 -5.09 -6.92 16.30
CA LYS A 81 -5.82 -7.95 17.04
C LYS A 81 -4.90 -8.91 17.79
N GLU A 82 -3.79 -9.24 17.17
CA GLU A 82 -2.97 -10.39 17.57
C GLU A 82 -1.59 -10.00 18.13
N TYR A 83 -1.18 -8.73 18.04
CA TYR A 83 0.20 -8.33 18.33
C TYR A 83 0.34 -7.16 19.29
N ILE A 84 1.49 -7.12 19.96
CA ILE A 84 1.89 -6.05 20.85
C ILE A 84 2.52 -4.95 19.99
N VAL A 85 1.79 -3.85 19.83
CA VAL A 85 2.26 -2.69 19.07
C VAL A 85 2.97 -1.75 20.06
N TYR A 86 4.28 -1.54 19.89
CA TYR A 86 5.04 -0.66 20.78
C TYR A 86 6.23 0.02 20.09
N GLY A 87 6.65 1.16 20.63
CA GLY A 87 7.88 1.85 20.24
C GLY A 87 7.84 2.38 18.79
N SER A 88 8.87 2.08 18.00
CA SER A 88 9.00 2.59 16.62
C SER A 88 7.87 2.14 15.68
N ILE A 89 7.21 1.01 15.98
CA ILE A 89 6.06 0.52 15.20
C ILE A 89 4.90 1.53 15.24
N ASN A 90 4.69 2.20 16.37
CA ASN A 90 3.68 3.27 16.48
C ASN A 90 4.00 4.43 15.55
N GLY A 91 5.27 4.82 15.46
CA GLY A 91 5.73 5.86 14.53
C GLY A 91 5.45 5.49 13.07
N PHE A 92 5.78 4.26 12.66
CA PHE A 92 5.46 3.77 11.31
C PHE A 92 3.95 3.73 11.05
N LEU A 93 3.13 3.36 12.04
CA LEU A 93 1.66 3.37 11.91
C LEU A 93 1.11 4.79 11.70
N PHE A 94 1.59 5.77 12.46
CA PHE A 94 1.20 7.17 12.26
C PHE A 94 1.61 7.69 10.88
N ILE A 95 2.82 7.37 10.43
CA ILE A 95 3.28 7.72 9.08
C ILE A 95 2.36 7.07 8.03
N THR A 96 2.05 5.78 8.15
CA THR A 96 1.13 5.10 7.24
C THR A 96 -0.25 5.77 7.23
N GLY A 97 -0.81 6.08 8.41
CA GLY A 97 -2.09 6.77 8.52
C GLY A 97 -2.08 8.15 7.85
N PHE A 98 -1.02 8.92 8.03
CA PHE A 98 -0.84 10.22 7.36
C PHE A 98 -0.86 10.09 5.83
N PHE A 99 -0.10 9.14 5.27
CA PHE A 99 -0.08 8.92 3.82
C PHE A 99 -1.40 8.37 3.28
N ILE A 100 -2.13 7.55 4.05
CA ILE A 100 -3.49 7.11 3.72
C ILE A 100 -4.45 8.30 3.69
N ALA A 101 -4.37 9.22 4.67
CA ALA A 101 -5.24 10.40 4.73
C ALA A 101 -5.01 11.36 3.54
N ILE A 102 -3.79 11.44 3.02
CA ILE A 102 -3.44 12.31 1.89
C ILE A 102 -3.73 11.66 0.53
N LEU A 103 -3.82 10.32 0.46
CA LEU A 103 -4.02 9.60 -0.79
C LEU A 103 -5.24 10.09 -1.61
N PRO A 104 -6.42 10.37 -1.02
CA PRO A 104 -7.54 10.95 -1.77
C PRO A 104 -7.22 12.31 -2.41
N VAL A 105 -6.40 13.13 -1.72
CA VAL A 105 -6.00 14.46 -2.22
C VAL A 105 -5.09 14.33 -3.43
N SER A 106 -4.11 13.43 -3.39
CA SER A 106 -3.19 13.22 -4.53
C SER A 106 -3.95 12.76 -5.78
N MET A 107 -4.93 11.86 -5.61
CA MET A 107 -5.78 11.38 -6.70
C MET A 107 -6.70 12.46 -7.25
N ARG A 108 -7.29 13.28 -6.38
CA ARG A 108 -8.09 14.44 -6.79
C ARG A 108 -7.24 15.42 -7.62
N LEU A 109 -6.01 15.69 -7.20
CA LEU A 109 -5.12 16.61 -7.92
C LEU A 109 -4.79 16.08 -9.32
N ILE A 110 -4.43 14.79 -9.45
CA ILE A 110 -4.18 14.15 -10.75
C ILE A 110 -5.40 14.30 -11.65
N MET A 111 -6.58 13.94 -11.15
CA MET A 111 -7.83 14.02 -11.90
C MET A 111 -8.18 15.47 -12.32
N MET A 112 -8.01 16.45 -11.42
CA MET A 112 -8.26 17.86 -11.75
C MET A 112 -7.34 18.37 -12.85
N GLN A 113 -6.08 17.92 -12.91
CA GLN A 113 -5.20 18.29 -14.02
C GLN A 113 -5.62 17.67 -15.35
N TYR A 114 -6.18 16.46 -15.36
CA TYR A 114 -6.73 15.86 -16.58
C TYR A 114 -8.01 16.57 -17.05
N LEU A 115 -8.87 17.03 -16.14
CA LEU A 115 -10.12 17.72 -16.48
C LEU A 115 -9.90 19.20 -16.83
N LYS A 116 -8.94 19.86 -16.16
CA LYS A 116 -8.60 21.26 -16.36
C LYS A 116 -7.11 21.44 -16.11
N GLN A 117 -6.32 21.36 -17.18
CA GLN A 117 -4.89 21.55 -17.11
C GLN A 117 -4.58 22.96 -16.58
N THR A 118 -4.00 23.03 -15.38
CA THR A 118 -3.68 24.32 -14.73
C THR A 118 -2.20 24.66 -14.90
N SER A 119 -1.29 23.74 -14.60
CA SER A 119 0.13 23.89 -14.89
C SER A 119 0.85 22.54 -14.94
N LEU A 120 1.91 22.47 -15.76
CA LEU A 120 2.76 21.28 -15.88
C LEU A 120 3.44 20.94 -14.53
N ALA A 121 3.90 21.96 -13.80
CA ALA A 121 4.55 21.78 -12.50
C ALA A 121 3.61 21.17 -11.44
N ILE A 122 2.33 21.58 -11.42
CA ILE A 122 1.34 20.98 -10.50
C ILE A 122 1.02 19.55 -10.92
N LEU A 123 0.90 19.27 -12.23
CA LEU A 123 0.70 17.91 -12.73
C LEU A 123 1.86 16.99 -12.35
N GLU A 124 3.10 17.43 -12.54
CA GLU A 124 4.29 16.68 -12.18
C GLU A 124 4.33 16.38 -10.67
N ALA A 125 4.15 17.41 -9.83
CA ALA A 125 4.10 17.23 -8.38
C ALA A 125 2.99 16.26 -7.94
N SER A 126 1.82 16.32 -8.58
CA SER A 126 0.69 15.43 -8.29
C SER A 126 0.99 13.99 -8.68
N LEU A 127 1.62 13.78 -9.84
CA LEU A 127 2.05 12.47 -10.34
C LEU A 127 3.28 11.91 -9.59
N MET A 128 3.99 12.73 -8.81
CA MET A 128 5.01 12.27 -7.85
C MET A 128 4.40 11.94 -6.48
N LEU A 129 3.41 12.71 -6.03
CA LEU A 129 2.80 12.54 -4.72
C LEU A 129 2.09 11.19 -4.58
N TYR A 130 1.31 10.78 -5.58
CA TYR A 130 0.62 9.49 -5.55
C TYR A 130 1.56 8.28 -5.37
N PRO A 131 2.58 8.06 -6.22
CA PRO A 131 3.50 6.96 -6.02
C PRO A 131 4.32 7.12 -4.74
N LEU A 132 4.61 8.33 -4.27
CA LEU A 132 5.25 8.52 -2.97
C LEU A 132 4.37 8.01 -1.81
N CYS A 133 3.06 8.32 -1.82
CA CYS A 133 2.12 7.76 -0.84
C CYS A 133 2.11 6.24 -0.89
N MET A 134 1.96 5.68 -2.10
CA MET A 134 1.95 4.23 -2.30
C MET A 134 3.25 3.57 -1.85
N ALA A 135 4.39 4.19 -2.13
CA ALA A 135 5.69 3.72 -1.70
C ALA A 135 5.78 3.59 -0.18
N VAL A 136 5.47 4.67 0.54
CA VAL A 136 5.56 4.69 1.99
C VAL A 136 4.58 3.70 2.63
N ILE A 137 3.34 3.65 2.14
CA ILE A 137 2.34 2.69 2.63
C ILE A 137 2.85 1.27 2.43
N SER A 138 3.29 0.92 1.21
CA SER A 138 3.71 -0.45 0.86
C SER A 138 4.98 -0.87 1.61
N MET A 139 5.96 0.05 1.73
CA MET A 139 7.17 -0.20 2.53
C MET A 139 6.84 -0.43 4.00
N ASN A 140 5.97 0.39 4.60
CA ASN A 140 5.57 0.23 5.99
C ASN A 140 4.80 -1.07 6.21
N MET A 141 3.95 -1.50 5.27
CA MET A 141 3.31 -2.83 5.33
C MET A 141 4.34 -3.96 5.32
N GLY A 142 5.40 -3.83 4.52
CA GLY A 142 6.55 -4.73 4.57
C GLY A 142 7.25 -4.74 5.93
N VAL A 143 7.49 -3.55 6.50
CA VAL A 143 8.08 -3.40 7.85
C VAL A 143 7.20 -4.08 8.92
N PHE A 144 5.88 -3.89 8.89
CA PHE A 144 4.96 -4.54 9.82
C PHE A 144 4.99 -6.07 9.68
N SER A 145 4.97 -6.57 8.45
CA SER A 145 5.06 -8.01 8.16
C SER A 145 6.37 -8.61 8.66
N PHE A 146 7.50 -7.91 8.50
CA PHE A 146 8.79 -8.36 9.03
C PHE A 146 8.89 -8.27 10.56
N ALA A 147 8.38 -7.19 11.15
CA ALA A 147 8.35 -7.01 12.60
C ALA A 147 7.51 -8.11 13.27
N PHE A 148 6.34 -8.39 12.69
CA PHE A 148 5.49 -9.51 13.09
C PHE A 148 6.20 -10.83 12.92
N SER A 149 6.76 -11.11 11.74
CA SER A 149 7.43 -12.38 11.46
C SER A 149 8.49 -12.66 12.52
N LYS A 150 9.20 -11.62 12.97
CA LYS A 150 10.19 -11.72 14.04
C LYS A 150 9.57 -11.99 15.42
N GLN A 151 8.41 -11.42 15.74
CA GLN A 151 7.73 -11.62 17.03
C GLN A 151 7.09 -13.01 17.14
N SER A 152 6.53 -13.52 16.04
CA SER A 152 5.63 -14.68 16.04
C SER A 152 6.27 -15.96 15.52
N TRP A 153 7.56 -15.93 15.16
CA TRP A 153 8.24 -17.03 14.49
C TRP A 153 8.23 -18.37 15.24
N LYS A 154 8.11 -18.34 16.58
CA LYS A 154 8.11 -19.57 17.41
C LYS A 154 6.73 -20.16 17.61
N THR A 155 5.68 -19.41 17.32
CA THR A 155 4.31 -19.71 17.75
C THR A 155 3.37 -19.97 16.59
N ILE A 156 3.69 -19.47 15.40
CA ILE A 156 2.84 -19.59 14.21
C ILE A 156 3.30 -20.77 13.35
N PRO A 157 2.36 -21.52 12.73
CA PRO A 157 2.69 -22.54 11.74
C PRO A 157 3.63 -22.02 10.64
N TRP A 158 4.52 -22.89 10.16
CA TRP A 158 5.53 -22.47 9.19
C TRP A 158 4.93 -21.90 7.91
N ASP A 159 3.85 -22.50 7.41
CA ASP A 159 3.18 -22.08 6.18
C ASP A 159 2.61 -20.65 6.30
N ASP A 160 1.96 -20.32 7.42
CA ASP A 160 1.46 -18.98 7.70
C ASP A 160 2.60 -17.96 7.82
N LEU A 161 3.72 -18.35 8.44
CA LEU A 161 4.92 -17.52 8.51
C LEU A 161 5.53 -17.27 7.12
N THR A 162 5.56 -18.29 6.26
CA THR A 162 6.05 -18.14 4.87
C THR A 162 5.16 -17.22 4.06
N HIS A 163 3.84 -17.34 4.21
CA HIS A 163 2.87 -16.49 3.55
C HIS A 163 3.06 -15.03 3.95
N LEU A 164 3.11 -14.75 5.25
CA LEU A 164 3.28 -13.40 5.77
C LEU A 164 4.64 -12.79 5.37
N LEU A 165 5.72 -13.58 5.38
CA LEU A 165 7.01 -13.13 4.87
C LEU A 165 6.95 -12.81 3.38
N SER A 166 6.24 -13.62 2.59
CA SER A 166 6.05 -13.39 1.15
C SER A 166 5.30 -12.10 0.88
N GLU A 167 4.20 -11.87 1.60
CA GLU A 167 3.44 -10.62 1.53
C GLU A 167 4.27 -9.42 1.98
N GLY A 168 5.07 -9.58 3.04
CA GLY A 168 5.96 -8.54 3.52
C GLY A 168 7.04 -8.14 2.51
N VAL A 169 7.71 -9.14 1.92
CA VAL A 169 8.68 -8.92 0.84
C VAL A 169 7.99 -8.29 -0.37
N GLY A 170 6.85 -8.84 -0.80
CA GLY A 170 6.09 -8.30 -1.93
C GLY A 170 5.74 -6.83 -1.72
N SER A 171 5.20 -6.49 -0.56
CA SER A 171 4.85 -5.11 -0.18
C SER A 171 6.08 -4.19 -0.17
N PHE A 172 7.19 -4.65 0.38
CA PHE A 172 8.42 -3.86 0.43
C PHE A 172 9.00 -3.59 -0.96
N VAL A 173 9.06 -4.61 -1.82
CA VAL A 173 9.54 -4.47 -3.21
C VAL A 173 8.59 -3.60 -4.02
N MET A 174 7.27 -3.74 -3.84
CA MET A 174 6.28 -2.82 -4.43
C MET A 174 6.54 -1.37 -4.02
N GLY A 175 6.87 -1.15 -2.74
CA GLY A 175 7.27 0.16 -2.25
C GLY A 175 8.49 0.74 -2.98
N ILE A 176 9.51 -0.09 -3.24
CA ILE A 176 10.69 0.31 -4.02
C ILE A 176 10.31 0.69 -5.47
N ILE A 177 9.43 -0.09 -6.12
CA ILE A 177 8.96 0.25 -7.47
C ILE A 177 8.27 1.60 -7.51
N PHE A 178 7.39 1.86 -6.55
CA PHE A 178 6.73 3.15 -6.45
C PHE A 178 7.74 4.28 -6.23
N LEU A 179 8.76 4.09 -5.39
CA LEU A 179 9.86 5.07 -5.25
C LEU A 179 10.61 5.30 -6.56
N ILE A 180 11.00 4.24 -7.27
CA ILE A 180 11.67 4.37 -8.58
C ILE A 180 10.80 5.17 -9.55
N SER A 181 9.49 4.92 -9.53
CA SER A 181 8.54 5.59 -10.42
C SER A 181 8.44 7.10 -10.18
N VAL A 182 8.75 7.59 -8.97
CA VAL A 182 8.79 9.04 -8.67
C VAL A 182 9.79 9.73 -9.60
N PHE A 183 10.93 9.10 -9.84
CA PHE A 183 12.04 9.62 -10.63
C PHE A 183 11.87 9.42 -12.14
N ILE A 184 10.80 8.77 -12.60
CA ILE A 184 10.51 8.65 -14.03
C ILE A 184 10.00 10.00 -14.55
N PRO A 185 10.66 10.59 -15.58
CA PRO A 185 10.24 11.86 -16.17
C PRO A 185 8.82 11.81 -16.73
N LEU A 186 8.11 12.93 -16.70
CA LEU A 186 6.72 13.02 -17.19
C LEU A 186 6.65 12.87 -18.72
N GLU A 187 7.69 13.33 -19.42
CA GLU A 187 7.78 13.36 -20.88
C GLU A 187 7.93 11.96 -21.48
N ARG A 188 8.38 10.98 -20.68
CA ARG A 188 8.46 9.58 -21.09
C ARG A 188 7.05 9.03 -21.22
N THR A 189 6.62 8.81 -22.46
CA THR A 189 5.35 8.18 -22.80
C THR A 189 5.52 6.69 -23.04
N LEU A 190 4.40 5.97 -23.15
CA LEU A 190 4.42 4.54 -23.48
C LEU A 190 5.03 4.29 -24.87
N ALA A 191 4.88 5.24 -25.80
CA ALA A 191 5.44 5.18 -27.16
C ALA A 191 6.99 5.17 -27.16
N ASP A 192 7.60 5.81 -26.16
CA ASP A 192 9.07 5.90 -26.06
C ASP A 192 9.74 4.63 -25.53
N VAL A 193 8.94 3.70 -24.99
CA VAL A 193 9.46 2.51 -24.29
C VAL A 193 9.04 1.22 -24.98
N LEU A 194 7.83 1.14 -25.53
CA LEU A 194 7.38 -0.06 -26.22
C LEU A 194 7.78 -0.04 -27.70
N PRO A 195 8.17 -1.19 -28.26
CA PRO A 195 8.39 -1.29 -29.70
C PRO A 195 7.05 -1.18 -30.46
N PHE A 196 7.09 -0.60 -31.67
CA PHE A 196 5.91 -0.26 -32.49
C PHE A 196 4.97 -1.45 -32.76
N ASN A 197 5.52 -2.66 -32.82
CA ASN A 197 4.77 -3.91 -33.01
C ASN A 197 3.85 -4.27 -31.82
N VAL A 198 4.11 -3.72 -30.63
CA VAL A 198 3.27 -3.87 -29.43
C VAL A 198 2.29 -2.70 -29.32
N LEU A 199 2.73 -1.47 -29.61
CA LEU A 199 1.88 -0.28 -29.59
C LEU A 199 0.67 -0.38 -30.52
N SER A 200 0.87 -0.88 -31.75
CA SER A 200 -0.22 -1.03 -32.73
C SER A 200 -1.33 -2.00 -32.32
N LYS A 201 -1.12 -2.80 -31.26
CA LYS A 201 -2.12 -3.72 -30.70
C LYS A 201 -2.85 -3.16 -29.48
N LEU A 202 -2.41 -2.02 -28.95
CA LEU A 202 -3.04 -1.38 -27.80
C LEU A 202 -4.09 -0.38 -28.28
N PRO A 203 -5.15 -0.12 -27.50
CA PRO A 203 -6.02 1.04 -27.72
C PRO A 203 -5.17 2.33 -27.70
N PRO A 204 -5.66 3.47 -28.20
CA PRO A 204 -4.89 4.72 -28.28
C PRO A 204 -4.56 5.28 -26.88
N VAL A 205 -3.51 4.71 -26.27
CA VAL A 205 -2.96 5.03 -24.94
C VAL A 205 -1.54 5.59 -25.04
N GLU A 206 -1.12 5.99 -26.24
CA GLU A 206 0.24 6.45 -26.54
C GLU A 206 0.64 7.69 -25.73
N TRP A 207 -0.35 8.51 -25.35
CA TRP A 207 -0.19 9.73 -24.56
C TRP A 207 -0.15 9.49 -23.04
N ILE A 208 -0.37 8.25 -22.57
CA ILE A 208 -0.30 7.95 -21.13
C ILE A 208 1.16 8.03 -20.67
N PRO A 209 1.46 8.80 -19.60
CA PRO A 209 2.81 8.84 -19.05
C PRO A 209 3.27 7.44 -18.66
N PHE A 210 4.46 7.04 -19.10
CA PHE A 210 5.02 5.71 -18.84
C PHE A 210 5.06 5.40 -17.35
N LYS A 211 5.28 6.41 -16.50
CA LYS A 211 5.26 6.25 -15.04
C LYS A 211 3.95 5.69 -14.52
N VAL A 212 2.81 6.06 -15.09
CA VAL A 212 1.49 5.54 -14.69
C VAL A 212 1.38 4.07 -15.04
N VAL A 213 1.81 3.68 -16.26
CA VAL A 213 1.81 2.28 -16.70
C VAL A 213 2.77 1.43 -15.87
N PHE A 214 3.93 2.00 -15.51
CA PHE A 214 4.93 1.36 -14.67
C PHE A 214 4.39 0.98 -13.29
N TRP A 215 3.47 1.77 -12.71
CA TRP A 215 2.79 1.43 -11.45
C TRP A 215 2.02 0.11 -11.55
N PHE A 216 1.30 -0.11 -12.65
CA PHE A 216 0.48 -1.31 -12.85
C PHE A 216 1.33 -2.53 -13.26
N LEU A 217 2.28 -2.33 -14.17
CA LEU A 217 3.16 -3.41 -14.64
C LEU A 217 4.11 -3.88 -13.54
N GLY A 218 4.62 -2.96 -12.71
CA GLY A 218 5.43 -3.29 -11.55
C GLY A 218 4.70 -4.20 -10.57
N GLY A 219 3.39 -3.98 -10.38
CA GLY A 219 2.53 -4.85 -9.56
C GLY A 219 2.48 -6.30 -10.03
N ILE A 220 2.29 -6.50 -11.34
CA ILE A 220 2.11 -7.83 -11.93
C ILE A 220 3.44 -8.57 -12.08
N ALA A 221 4.50 -7.87 -12.49
CA ALA A 221 5.81 -8.47 -12.77
C ALA A 221 6.51 -9.00 -11.50
N LEU A 222 6.11 -8.53 -10.31
CA LEU A 222 6.85 -8.77 -9.08
C LEU A 222 6.39 -9.95 -8.23
N ALA A 223 5.30 -10.62 -8.58
CA ALA A 223 4.87 -11.83 -7.89
C ALA A 223 5.99 -12.89 -7.87
N GLY A 224 6.77 -13.01 -8.95
CA GLY A 224 7.91 -13.94 -9.05
C GLY A 224 9.10 -13.58 -8.14
N PRO A 225 9.70 -12.38 -8.26
CA PRO A 225 10.81 -11.93 -7.41
C PRO A 225 10.50 -11.95 -5.91
N ALA A 226 9.27 -11.60 -5.50
CA ALA A 226 8.86 -11.65 -4.10
C ALA A 226 8.94 -13.08 -3.53
N VAL A 227 8.46 -14.07 -4.29
CA VAL A 227 8.55 -15.49 -3.92
C VAL A 227 10.02 -15.95 -3.84
N LEU A 228 10.87 -15.52 -4.78
CA LEU A 228 12.29 -15.90 -4.80
C LEU A 228 13.06 -15.35 -3.59
N ILE A 229 12.88 -14.07 -3.26
CA ILE A 229 13.50 -13.44 -2.09
C ILE A 229 13.00 -14.09 -0.80
N THR A 230 11.71 -14.38 -0.72
CA THR A 230 11.11 -15.06 0.44
C THR A 230 11.71 -16.44 0.64
N ASN A 231 11.81 -17.24 -0.41
CA ASN A 231 12.47 -18.55 -0.37
C ASN A 231 13.93 -18.43 0.07
N LEU A 232 14.63 -17.38 -0.36
CA LEU A 232 16.02 -17.13 0.05
C LEU A 232 16.12 -16.80 1.55
N ILE A 233 15.25 -15.92 2.07
CA ILE A 233 15.18 -15.59 3.51
C ILE A 233 14.89 -16.85 4.34
N LEU A 234 13.91 -17.65 3.91
CA LEU A 234 13.53 -18.89 4.58
C LEU A 234 14.64 -19.93 4.57
N ARG A 235 15.45 -20.00 3.51
CA ARG A 235 16.59 -20.94 3.41
C ARG A 235 17.64 -20.73 4.49
N PHE A 236 17.87 -19.49 4.92
CA PHE A 236 18.82 -19.17 6.00
C PHE A 236 18.22 -19.32 7.40
N ARG A 237 16.90 -19.50 7.51
CA ARG A 237 16.17 -19.54 8.79
C ARG A 237 15.40 -20.82 9.05
N ARG A 238 15.44 -21.79 8.14
CA ARG A 238 14.83 -23.10 8.37
C ARG A 238 15.48 -23.70 9.63
N PRO A 239 14.70 -24.11 10.64
CA PRO A 239 15.27 -24.90 11.73
C PRO A 239 15.97 -26.09 11.10
N LYS A 240 17.25 -26.30 11.45
CA LYS A 240 17.92 -27.55 11.13
C LYS A 240 17.18 -28.63 11.92
N ASP A 241 16.56 -29.56 11.20
CA ASP A 241 16.09 -30.81 11.78
C ASP A 241 17.25 -31.53 12.48
#